data_AF-A0A5K7SDS9-F1
#
_entry.id   AF-A0A5K7SDS9-F1
#
_cell.length_a   1.000
_cell.length_b   1.000
_cell.length_c   1.000
_cell.angle_alpha   90.00
_cell.angle_beta   90.00
_cell.angle_gamma   90.00
#
_symmetry.space_group_name_H-M   'P 1'
#
loop_
_entity.id
_entity.type
_entity.pdbx_description
1 polymer ?
#
loop_
_entity_poly.entity_id
_entity_poly.type
_entity_poly.pdbx_seq_one_letter_code
_entity_poly.pdbx_strand_id
1 'polypeptide(L)' 'MRSDHSSKFTVIPKRWVVERTFAWFESYRRLSKDFEYLTNTSQVMIQIAMIRLMLNRIKN' A
#
# COMPACT_ATOMS: atom_id res chain seq x y z
N MET A 1 -8.76 4.86 -10.76
CA MET A 1 -8.03 3.90 -11.62
C MET A 1 -7.48 4.66 -12.82
N ARG A 2 -6.23 4.40 -13.24
CA ARG A 2 -5.45 5.19 -14.22
C ARG A 2 -6.31 5.70 -15.39
N SER A 3 -6.53 7.01 -15.46
CA SER A 3 -7.11 7.69 -16.63
C SER A 3 -5.98 8.11 -17.57
N ASP A 4 -5.20 7.15 -18.04
CA ASP A 4 -4.13 7.43 -19.00
C ASP A 4 -4.74 7.38 -20.40
N HIS A 5 -5.07 8.54 -20.97
CA HIS A 5 -5.42 8.69 -22.39
C HIS A 5 -4.21 8.48 -23.33
N SER A 6 -3.09 7.96 -22.84
CA SER A 6 -1.86 7.74 -23.60
C SER A 6 -1.66 6.27 -23.96
N SER A 7 -1.55 5.97 -25.25
CA SER A 7 -1.34 4.61 -25.79
C SER A 7 0.03 3.97 -25.48
N LYS A 8 0.93 4.66 -24.76
CA LYS A 8 2.32 4.22 -24.54
C LYS A 8 2.71 4.25 -23.06
N PHE A 9 3.59 3.32 -22.67
CA PHE A 9 4.11 3.23 -21.30
C PHE A 9 5.00 4.44 -21.00
N THR A 10 4.64 5.20 -19.98
CA THR A 10 5.41 6.37 -19.52
C THR A 10 6.05 6.05 -18.17
N VAL A 11 7.37 6.25 -18.07
CA VAL A 11 8.10 6.06 -16.81
C VAL A 11 7.76 7.22 -15.88
N ILE A 12 7.04 6.94 -14.80
CA ILE A 12 6.72 7.94 -13.78
C ILE A 12 7.86 7.95 -12.74
N PRO A 13 8.57 9.07 -12.56
CA PRO A 13 9.65 9.16 -11.59
C PRO A 13 9.12 8.86 -10.19
N LYS A 14 9.87 8.06 -9.41
CA LYS A 14 9.56 7.63 -8.03
C LYS A 14 8.35 6.70 -7.87
N ARG A 15 7.75 6.18 -8.95
CA ARG A 15 6.61 5.23 -8.86
C ARG A 15 6.95 3.99 -8.05
N TRP A 16 8.20 3.53 -8.13
CA TRP A 16 8.70 2.39 -7.35
C TRP A 16 8.56 2.58 -5.83
N VAL A 17 8.57 3.82 -5.32
CA VAL A 17 8.44 4.08 -3.88
C VAL A 17 7.04 3.68 -3.41
N VAL A 18 6.02 4.09 -4.17
CA VAL A 18 4.62 3.79 -3.89
C VAL A 18 4.37 2.28 -4.07
N GLU A 19 4.82 1.71 -5.19
CA GLU A 19 4.70 0.26 -5.46
C GLU A 19 5.36 -0.58 -4.37
N ARG A 20 6.55 -0.19 -3.89
CA ARG A 20 7.23 -0.86 -2.77
C ARG A 20 6.43 -0.81 -1.48
N THR A 21 5.74 0.29 -1.23
CA THR A 21 4.89 0.44 -0.05
C THR A 21 3.73 -0.55 -0.10
N PHE A 22 3.11 -0.71 -1.28
CA PHE A 22 2.08 -1.73 -1.51
C PHE A 22 2.62 -3.17 -1.43
N ALA A 23 3.85 -3.43 -1.89
CA ALA A 23 4.47 -4.75 -1.75
C ALA A 23 4.64 -5.17 -0.28
N TRP A 24 4.98 -4.24 0.63
CA TRP A 24 5.02 -4.55 2.06
C TRP A 24 3.63 -4.81 2.65
N PHE A 25 2.60 -4.17 2.11
CA PHE A 25 1.22 -4.44 2.48
C PHE A 25 0.72 -5.80 2.05
N GLU A 26 1.23 -6.37 0.95
CA GLU A 26 0.92 -7.75 0.55
C GLU A 26 1.35 -8.77 1.62
N SER A 27 2.44 -8.49 2.34
CA SER A 27 2.87 -9.32 3.48
C SER A 27 1.87 -9.29 4.65
N TYR A 28 1.00 -8.29 4.72
CA TYR A 28 -0.13 -8.26 5.65
C TYR A 28 -1.33 -8.95 5.03
N ARG A 29 -1.43 -10.28 5.23
CA ARG A 29 -2.53 -11.12 4.72
C ARG A 29 -3.94 -10.53 4.95
N ARG A 30 -4.15 -9.81 6.06
CA ARG A 30 -5.44 -9.17 6.37
C ARG A 30 -5.78 -7.98 5.47
N LEU A 31 -4.77 -7.29 4.93
CA LEU A 31 -4.94 -6.17 3.99
C LEU A 31 -5.01 -6.64 2.52
N SER A 32 -4.60 -7.88 2.23
CA SER A 32 -4.71 -8.48 0.89
C SER A 32 -6.17 -8.66 0.43
N LYS A 33 -7.11 -8.74 1.38
CA LYS A 33 -8.53 -8.88 1.08
C LYS A 33 -9.34 -8.02 2.05
N ASP A 34 -9.71 -6.83 1.61
CA ASP A 34 -10.62 -5.94 2.33
C ASP A 34 -12.01 -6.60 2.38
N PHE A 35 -12.33 -7.20 3.52
CA PHE A 35 -13.66 -7.72 3.85
C PHE A 35 -14.44 -6.81 4.81
N GLU A 36 -13.86 -5.67 5.14
CA GLU A 36 -14.41 -4.73 6.10
C GLU A 36 -15.58 -3.98 5.43
N TYR A 37 -16.77 -4.02 6.04
CA TYR A 37 -17.96 -3.32 5.54
C TYR A 37 -17.86 -1.79 5.75
N LEU A 38 -17.08 -1.36 6.76
CA LEU A 38 -16.87 0.04 7.10
C LEU A 38 -15.48 0.48 6.65
N THR A 39 -15.41 1.65 6.02
CA THR A 39 -14.14 2.28 5.61
C THR A 39 -13.24 2.59 6.81
N ASN A 40 -13.82 2.88 7.98
CA ASN A 40 -13.06 3.19 9.20
C ASN A 40 -12.18 2.02 9.64
N THR A 41 -12.65 0.79 9.55
CA THR A 41 -11.87 -0.37 10.00
C THR A 41 -10.76 -0.69 9.02
N SER A 42 -11.00 -0.58 7.71
CA SER A 42 -9.93 -0.64 6.70
C SER A 42 -8.85 0.43 6.94
N GLN A 43 -9.24 1.67 7.29
CA GLN A 43 -8.28 2.74 7.61
C GLN A 43 -7.41 2.38 8.82
N VAL A 44 -8.01 1.89 9.91
CA VAL A 44 -7.26 1.46 11.11
C VAL A 44 -6.29 0.33 10.76
N MET A 45 -6.70 -0.63 9.93
CA MET A 45 -5.83 -1.73 9.51
C MET A 45 -4.60 -1.24 8.71
N ILE A 46 -4.79 -0.26 7.82
CA ILE A 46 -3.68 0.38 7.08
C ILE A 46 -2.73 1.11 8.03
N GLN A 47 -3.27 1.85 9.01
CA GLN A 47 -2.46 2.56 10.01
C GLN A 47 -1.60 1.58 10.83
N ILE A 48 -2.18 0.47 11.29
CA ILE A 48 -1.45 -0.57 12.03
C ILE A 48 -0.34 -1.19 11.17
N ALA A 49 -0.61 -1.49 9.90
CA ALA A 49 0.38 -2.03 8.98
C ALA A 49 1.59 -1.07 8.82
N MET A 50 1.32 0.23 8.69
CA MET A 50 2.36 1.26 8.62
C MET A 50 3.17 1.38 9.91
N ILE A 51 2.52 1.36 11.08
CA ILE A 51 3.21 1.41 12.39
C ILE A 51 4.18 0.24 12.51
N ARG A 52 3.73 -0.98 12.20
CA ARG A 52 4.57 -2.18 12.26
C ARG A 52 5.74 -2.12 11.27
N LEU A 53 5.52 -1.59 10.05
CA LEU A 53 6.60 -1.35 9.08
C LEU A 53 7.65 -0.37 9.64
N MET A 54 7.22 0.73 10.25
CA MET A 54 8.13 1.72 10.83
C MET A 54 8.91 1.15 12.02
N LEU A 55 8.26 0.38 12.89
CA LEU A 55 8.92 -0.31 14.00
C LEU A 55 10.02 -1.27 13.51
N ASN A 56 9.74 -2.06 12.46
CA ASN A 56 10.74 -2.97 11.89
C ASN A 56 11.94 -2.23 11.31
N ARG A 57 11.75 -1.01 10.79
CA ARG A 57 12.83 -0.18 10.26
C ARG A 57 13.68 0.48 11.35
N ILE A 58 13.10 0.75 12.51
CA ILE A 58 13.84 1.31 13.66
C ILE A 58 14.63 0.22 14.38
N LYS A 59 14.07 -0.99 14.45
CA LYS A 59 14.71 -2.15 15.10
C LYS A 59 16.00 -2.59 14.38
N ASN A 60 16.10 -2.31 13.08
CA ASN A 60 17.18 -2.74 12.21
C ASN A 60 18.12 -1.59 11.90
#